data_AF-A0A9Q0LCX1-F1
#
_entry.id   AF-A0A9Q0LCX1-F1
#
_cell.length_a   1.000
_cell.length_b   1.000
_cell.length_c   1.000
_cell.angle_alpha   90.00
_cell.angle_beta   90.00
_cell.angle_gamma   90.00
#
_symmetry.space_group_name_H-M   'P 1'
#
loop_
_entity.id
_entity.type
_entity.pdbx_description
1 polymer ?
#
loop_
_entity_poly.entity_id
_entity_poly.type
_entity_poly.pdbx_seq_one_letter_code
_entity_poly.pdbx_strand_id
1 'polypeptide(L)'
;MSRLKGKKIGFIGSGNMAEALARGVINAKLIKAEDVMGSDISKTIGWIQEQIKVPARIVRVMPNTPALIGEGAAGLVACKDAKEGDCETILELMQSVGVAKIFEKEEDLDAVTGLSGSGPAYVFRMMEAMIEGAKQSGLEEEKALNLTIQTVIGAGILAQKRLKDNIKPDKLREMVTSHKGTTEAGLNFMKEHNFFDVVRDAVKTATARSKELAKI
;
A
#
# COMPACT_ATOMS: atom_id res chain seq x y z
N MET A 1 14.53 -13.44 -18.74
CA MET A 1 15.56 -12.81 -17.90
C MET A 1 14.99 -11.51 -17.37
N SER A 2 15.18 -11.19 -16.08
CA SER A 2 14.66 -9.94 -15.49
C SER A 2 15.24 -8.70 -16.17
N ARG A 3 14.43 -7.65 -16.37
CA ARG A 3 14.87 -6.38 -16.99
C ARG A 3 15.85 -5.59 -16.10
N LEU A 4 15.98 -6.02 -14.83
CA LEU A 4 16.81 -5.36 -13.81
C LEU A 4 18.28 -5.75 -13.88
N LYS A 5 18.63 -6.85 -14.57
CA LYS A 5 20.01 -7.34 -14.63
C LYS A 5 20.94 -6.31 -15.30
N GLY A 6 21.92 -5.81 -14.55
CA GLY A 6 22.92 -4.84 -15.03
C GLY A 6 22.45 -3.37 -15.05
N LYS A 7 21.32 -3.06 -14.40
CA LYS A 7 20.82 -1.69 -14.22
C LYS A 7 21.28 -1.11 -12.88
N LYS A 8 21.55 0.19 -12.84
CA LYS A 8 21.73 0.97 -11.59
C LYS A 8 20.41 1.62 -11.21
N ILE A 9 20.01 1.53 -9.96
CA ILE A 9 18.74 2.08 -9.45
C ILE A 9 19.03 3.16 -8.43
N GLY A 10 18.46 4.35 -8.63
CA GLY A 10 18.51 5.45 -7.68
C GLY A 10 17.18 5.61 -6.97
N PHE A 11 17.20 5.70 -5.64
CA PHE A 11 16.07 6.11 -4.81
C PHE A 11 16.18 7.61 -4.50
N ILE A 12 15.08 8.33 -4.70
CA ILE A 12 14.96 9.75 -4.31
C ILE A 12 14.03 9.81 -3.09
N GLY A 13 14.58 10.31 -1.98
CA GLY A 13 14.13 10.07 -0.60
C GLY A 13 14.94 8.91 0.01
N SER A 14 15.55 9.12 1.19
CA SER A 14 16.39 8.12 1.86
C SER A 14 15.88 7.67 3.25
N GLY A 15 14.60 7.94 3.54
CA GLY A 15 13.95 7.50 4.78
C GLY A 15 13.60 6.00 4.80
N ASN A 16 12.92 5.57 5.87
CA ASN A 16 12.59 4.16 6.16
C ASN A 16 11.98 3.39 4.97
N MET A 17 11.21 4.05 4.10
CA MET A 17 10.60 3.42 2.93
C MET A 17 11.60 3.11 1.80
N ALA A 18 12.55 4.02 1.55
CA ALA A 18 13.58 3.78 0.56
C ALA A 18 14.50 2.63 1.00
N GLU A 19 14.83 2.58 2.29
CA GLU A 19 15.55 1.47 2.89
C GLU A 19 14.76 0.15 2.76
N ALA A 20 13.46 0.18 3.05
CA ALA A 20 12.58 -0.99 2.94
C ALA A 20 12.59 -1.59 1.53
N LEU A 21 12.41 -0.74 0.51
CA LEU A 21 12.42 -1.16 -0.88
C LEU A 21 13.80 -1.67 -1.31
N ALA A 22 14.87 -0.94 -0.99
CA ALA A 22 16.23 -1.35 -1.31
C ALA A 22 16.56 -2.73 -0.72
N ARG A 23 16.23 -2.96 0.57
CA ARG A 23 16.42 -4.26 1.21
C ARG A 23 15.56 -5.35 0.57
N GLY A 24 14.29 -5.06 0.28
CA GLY A 24 13.37 -6.02 -0.35
C GLY A 24 13.88 -6.52 -1.70
N VAL A 25 14.34 -5.62 -2.57
CA VAL A 25 14.78 -5.97 -3.93
C VAL A 25 16.15 -6.66 -3.94
N ILE A 26 17.03 -6.35 -2.98
CA ILE A 26 18.29 -7.07 -2.75
C ILE A 26 18.01 -8.49 -2.25
N ASN A 27 17.10 -8.65 -1.28
CA ASN A 27 16.71 -9.95 -0.74
C ASN A 27 16.06 -10.85 -1.81
N ALA A 28 15.29 -10.26 -2.71
CA ALA A 28 14.73 -10.94 -3.89
C ALA A 28 15.79 -11.31 -4.95
N LYS A 29 17.06 -10.94 -4.75
CA LYS A 29 18.21 -11.19 -5.66
C LYS A 29 18.04 -10.58 -7.06
N LEU A 30 17.29 -9.49 -7.16
CA LEU A 30 17.03 -8.81 -8.42
C LEU A 30 18.12 -7.79 -8.78
N ILE A 31 18.75 -7.19 -7.77
CA ILE A 31 19.84 -6.23 -7.91
C ILE A 31 20.88 -6.45 -6.81
N LYS A 32 22.14 -6.11 -7.09
CA LYS A 32 23.20 -6.14 -6.09
C LYS A 32 23.19 -4.85 -5.28
N ALA A 33 23.64 -4.92 -4.02
CA ALA A 33 23.76 -3.75 -3.16
C ALA A 33 24.63 -2.64 -3.77
N GLU A 34 25.70 -3.00 -4.50
CA GLU A 34 26.62 -2.06 -5.17
C GLU A 34 25.97 -1.25 -6.33
N ASP A 35 24.82 -1.70 -6.82
CA ASP A 35 24.08 -1.07 -7.92
C ASP A 35 22.91 -0.19 -7.43
N VAL A 36 22.79 0.02 -6.10
CA VAL A 36 21.76 0.84 -5.47
C VAL A 36 22.34 2.18 -5.02
N MET A 37 21.68 3.28 -5.37
CA MET A 37 22.02 4.65 -4.98
C MET A 37 20.84 5.30 -4.26
N GLY A 38 21.12 6.22 -3.34
CA GLY A 38 20.10 6.99 -2.62
C GLY A 38 20.46 8.47 -2.57
N SER A 39 19.46 9.33 -2.68
CA SER A 39 19.60 10.78 -2.45
C SER A 39 18.39 11.27 -1.66
N ASP A 40 18.57 12.30 -0.83
CA ASP A 40 17.48 12.89 -0.07
C ASP A 40 17.28 14.35 -0.48
N ILE A 41 16.15 14.60 -1.16
CA ILE A 41 15.15 15.65 -0.90
C ILE A 41 13.89 15.18 -1.66
N SER A 42 12.72 15.19 -1.01
CA SER A 42 11.46 14.66 -1.54
C SER A 42 10.51 15.77 -2.01
N LYS A 43 10.11 15.79 -3.29
CA LYS A 43 8.91 16.47 -3.86
C LYS A 43 8.48 15.83 -5.20
N THR A 44 7.50 16.42 -5.91
CA THR A 44 6.90 15.94 -7.18
C THR A 44 7.92 15.74 -8.32
N ILE A 45 7.54 15.02 -9.38
CA ILE A 45 8.38 14.82 -10.58
C ILE A 45 8.91 16.16 -11.11
N GLY A 46 8.02 17.16 -11.25
CA GLY A 46 8.38 18.48 -11.75
C GLY A 46 9.44 19.17 -10.90
N TRP A 47 9.27 19.16 -9.57
CA TRP A 47 10.25 19.74 -8.66
C TRP A 47 11.62 19.04 -8.76
N ILE A 48 11.63 17.71 -8.85
CA ILE A 48 12.87 16.93 -8.99
C ILE A 48 13.60 17.34 -10.28
N GLN A 49 12.87 17.46 -11.40
CA GLN A 49 13.46 17.89 -12.67
C GLN A 49 14.02 19.31 -12.60
N GLU A 50 13.34 20.24 -11.92
CA GLU A 50 13.82 21.62 -11.71
C GLU A 50 15.12 21.67 -10.90
N GLN A 51 15.26 20.86 -9.86
CA GLN A 51 16.48 20.84 -9.05
C GLN A 51 17.67 20.22 -9.77
N ILE A 52 17.46 19.13 -10.50
CA ILE A 52 18.54 18.39 -11.17
C ILE A 52 19.02 19.16 -12.42
N LYS A 53 18.25 20.16 -12.91
CA LYS A 53 18.58 21.05 -14.05
C LYS A 53 18.99 20.32 -15.33
N VAL A 54 18.67 19.03 -15.44
CA VAL A 54 18.85 18.20 -16.63
C VAL A 54 17.61 17.36 -16.88
N PRO A 55 17.29 16.99 -18.13
CA PRO A 55 16.22 16.04 -18.42
C PRO A 55 16.49 14.69 -17.73
N ALA A 56 15.71 14.38 -16.70
CA ALA A 56 15.83 13.14 -15.94
C ALA A 56 14.64 12.22 -16.25
N ARG A 57 14.93 10.94 -16.50
CA ARG A 57 13.92 9.89 -16.63
C ARG A 57 13.49 9.44 -15.24
N ILE A 58 12.28 9.81 -14.85
CA ILE A 58 11.78 9.60 -13.49
C ILE A 58 10.52 8.74 -13.56
N VAL A 59 10.46 7.74 -12.67
CA VAL A 59 9.23 7.02 -12.35
C VAL A 59 8.98 7.24 -10.87
N ARG A 60 7.91 7.96 -10.54
CA ARG A 60 7.48 8.16 -9.15
C ARG A 60 6.75 6.91 -8.69
N VAL A 61 7.08 6.44 -7.50
CA VAL A 61 6.46 5.28 -6.87
C VAL A 61 5.86 5.70 -5.54
N MET A 62 4.63 5.28 -5.26
CA MET A 62 4.00 5.41 -3.95
C MET A 62 3.75 4.02 -3.35
N PRO A 63 4.73 3.45 -2.63
CA PRO A 63 4.66 2.14 -1.99
C PRO A 63 4.01 2.23 -0.60
N ASN A 64 4.03 1.13 0.15
CA ASN A 64 3.71 1.11 1.58
C ASN A 64 4.60 0.11 2.35
N THR A 65 4.53 0.14 3.69
CA THR A 65 5.47 -0.58 4.57
C THR A 65 5.41 -2.10 4.47
N PRO A 66 4.27 -2.76 4.17
CA PRO A 66 4.24 -4.20 3.91
C PRO A 66 5.18 -4.69 2.80
N ALA A 67 5.73 -3.81 1.95
CA ALA A 67 6.77 -4.17 0.99
C ALA A 67 8.01 -4.80 1.65
N LEU A 68 8.28 -4.49 2.93
CA LEU A 68 9.36 -5.10 3.73
C LEU A 68 9.29 -6.63 3.79
N ILE A 69 8.08 -7.18 3.70
CA ILE A 69 7.81 -8.61 3.80
C ILE A 69 7.25 -9.19 2.50
N GLY A 70 7.35 -8.45 1.39
CA GLY A 70 6.87 -8.88 0.08
C GLY A 70 5.35 -8.75 -0.14
N GLU A 71 4.63 -8.12 0.79
CA GLU A 71 3.16 -7.97 0.75
C GLU A 71 2.74 -6.51 0.54
N GLY A 72 3.59 -5.73 -0.14
CA GLY A 72 3.39 -4.32 -0.41
C GLY A 72 2.29 -4.03 -1.42
N ALA A 73 1.87 -2.76 -1.47
CA ALA A 73 1.04 -2.19 -2.52
C ALA A 73 1.65 -0.88 -3.00
N ALA A 74 1.75 -0.71 -4.32
CA ALA A 74 2.37 0.47 -4.92
C ALA A 74 1.62 1.02 -6.15
N GLY A 75 1.60 2.35 -6.25
CA GLY A 75 1.24 3.06 -7.48
C GLY A 75 2.48 3.64 -8.15
N LEU A 76 2.51 3.63 -9.49
CA LEU A 76 3.63 4.15 -10.28
C LEU A 76 3.13 5.13 -11.33
N VAL A 77 3.87 6.22 -11.54
CA VAL A 77 3.66 7.17 -12.63
C VAL A 77 5.01 7.56 -13.23
N ALA A 78 5.11 7.45 -14.55
CA ALA A 78 6.30 7.87 -15.29
C ALA A 78 6.21 9.35 -15.69
N CYS A 79 7.34 10.06 -15.67
CA CYS A 79 7.42 11.40 -16.23
C CYS A 79 7.34 11.36 -17.76
N LYS A 80 7.04 12.50 -18.39
CA LYS A 80 7.02 12.65 -19.85
C LYS A 80 8.35 12.28 -20.55
N ASP A 81 9.47 12.45 -19.85
CA ASP A 81 10.82 12.16 -20.36
C ASP A 81 11.24 10.69 -20.17
N ALA A 82 10.37 9.87 -19.57
CA ALA A 82 10.61 8.44 -19.43
C ALA A 82 10.56 7.77 -20.81
N LYS A 83 11.44 6.81 -21.03
CA LYS A 83 11.51 6.05 -22.28
C LYS A 83 10.70 4.76 -22.17
N GLU A 84 10.40 4.19 -23.33
CA GLU A 84 9.81 2.87 -23.42
C GLU A 84 10.60 1.86 -22.57
N GLY A 85 9.90 1.09 -21.75
CA GLY A 85 10.50 0.09 -20.86
C GLY A 85 10.91 0.61 -19.48
N ASP A 86 10.98 1.92 -19.25
CA ASP A 86 11.38 2.46 -17.94
C ASP A 86 10.33 2.17 -16.86
N CYS A 87 9.07 2.51 -17.13
CA CYS A 87 7.99 2.28 -16.19
C CYS A 87 7.76 0.78 -15.94
N GLU A 88 7.90 -0.05 -16.98
CA GLU A 88 7.80 -1.51 -16.87
C GLU A 88 8.93 -2.10 -16.03
N THR A 89 10.14 -1.54 -16.13
CA THR A 89 11.28 -1.99 -15.32
C THR A 89 11.04 -1.72 -13.83
N ILE A 90 10.52 -0.53 -13.49
CA ILE A 90 10.18 -0.21 -12.10
C ILE A 90 8.91 -0.95 -11.65
N LEU A 91 7.96 -1.22 -12.55
CA LEU A 91 6.82 -2.06 -12.26
C LEU A 91 7.28 -3.48 -11.88
N GLU A 92 8.19 -4.09 -12.65
CA GLU A 92 8.76 -5.43 -12.35
C GLU A 92 9.44 -5.43 -10.97
N LEU A 93 10.19 -4.37 -10.65
CA LEU A 93 10.82 -4.18 -9.34
C LEU A 93 9.77 -4.14 -8.22
N MET A 94 8.71 -3.35 -8.38
CA MET A 94 7.69 -3.19 -7.36
C MET A 94 6.81 -4.44 -7.21
N GLN A 95 6.60 -5.19 -8.29
CA GLN A 95 5.89 -6.47 -8.27
C GLN A 95 6.67 -7.58 -7.56
N SER A 96 7.97 -7.42 -7.34
CA SER A 96 8.74 -8.39 -6.55
C SER A 96 8.53 -8.26 -5.04
N VAL A 97 7.97 -7.14 -4.59
CA VAL A 97 7.73 -6.83 -3.17
C VAL A 97 6.25 -6.61 -2.86
N GLY A 98 5.36 -7.06 -3.77
CA GLY A 98 3.91 -7.01 -3.57
C GLY A 98 3.15 -6.73 -4.86
N VAL A 99 2.01 -6.03 -4.75
CA VAL A 99 1.21 -5.62 -5.91
C VAL A 99 1.58 -4.20 -6.35
N ALA A 100 1.62 -3.98 -7.66
CA ALA A 100 1.93 -2.67 -8.21
C ALA A 100 1.07 -2.37 -9.45
N LYS A 101 0.69 -1.09 -9.61
CA LYS A 101 -0.14 -0.60 -10.71
C LYS A 101 0.42 0.70 -11.29
N ILE A 102 0.39 0.80 -12.62
CA ILE A 102 0.75 2.02 -13.35
C ILE A 102 -0.50 2.90 -13.44
N PHE A 103 -0.30 4.20 -13.22
CA PHE A 103 -1.30 5.26 -13.37
C PHE A 103 -0.82 6.24 -14.44
N GLU A 104 -1.77 6.96 -15.04
CA GLU A 104 -1.47 7.94 -16.10
C GLU A 104 -1.11 9.32 -15.53
N LYS A 105 -1.71 9.70 -14.38
CA LYS A 105 -1.56 11.03 -13.82
C LYS A 105 -0.87 10.97 -12.47
N GLU A 106 0.08 11.88 -12.24
CA GLU A 106 0.78 11.98 -10.96
C GLU A 106 -0.18 12.23 -9.79
N GLU A 107 -1.27 12.98 -10.03
CA GLU A 107 -2.34 13.25 -9.05
C GLU A 107 -3.07 11.99 -8.56
N ASP A 108 -3.05 10.89 -9.33
CA ASP A 108 -3.63 9.62 -8.90
C ASP A 108 -2.84 9.01 -7.73
N LEU A 109 -1.55 9.35 -7.60
CA LEU A 109 -0.72 8.89 -6.47
C LEU A 109 -1.15 9.50 -5.13
N ASP A 110 -1.87 10.62 -5.11
CA ASP A 110 -2.47 11.13 -3.88
C ASP A 110 -3.63 10.23 -3.41
N ALA A 111 -4.38 9.64 -4.35
CA ALA A 111 -5.40 8.64 -4.03
C ALA A 111 -4.75 7.35 -3.53
N VAL A 112 -3.67 6.90 -4.16
CA VAL A 112 -2.85 5.76 -3.69
C VAL A 112 -2.30 6.02 -2.28
N THR A 113 -1.87 7.24 -2.00
CA THR A 113 -1.38 7.66 -0.67
C THR A 113 -2.44 7.53 0.40
N GLY A 114 -3.64 8.07 0.14
CA GLY A 114 -4.76 7.98 1.09
C GLY A 114 -5.26 6.54 1.26
N LEU A 115 -5.22 5.73 0.19
CA LEU A 115 -5.70 4.36 0.21
C LEU A 115 -4.67 3.37 0.79
N SER A 116 -3.59 3.10 0.06
CA SER A 116 -2.65 2.02 0.37
C SER A 116 -1.39 2.50 1.07
N GLY A 117 -0.99 3.76 0.89
CA GLY A 117 0.12 4.36 1.65
C GLY A 117 -0.23 4.49 3.13
N SER A 118 -1.39 5.07 3.43
CA SER A 118 -1.92 5.25 4.79
C SER A 118 -2.69 4.04 5.31
N GLY A 119 -3.15 3.17 4.40
CA GLY A 119 -3.99 2.00 4.67
C GLY A 119 -3.51 1.08 5.80
N PRO A 120 -2.22 0.72 5.89
CA PRO A 120 -1.72 -0.12 6.99
C PRO A 120 -2.07 0.43 8.37
N ALA A 121 -1.99 1.76 8.57
CA ALA A 121 -2.35 2.38 9.85
C ALA A 121 -3.84 2.22 10.18
N TYR A 122 -4.71 2.30 9.18
CA TYR A 122 -6.15 2.09 9.38
C TYR A 122 -6.45 0.63 9.77
N VAL A 123 -5.75 -0.31 9.17
CA VAL A 123 -5.86 -1.74 9.51
C VAL A 123 -5.35 -1.99 10.93
N PHE A 124 -4.20 -1.43 11.33
CA PHE A 124 -3.71 -1.55 12.71
C PHE A 124 -4.67 -0.92 13.72
N ARG A 125 -5.25 0.25 13.42
CA ARG A 125 -6.26 0.89 14.27
C ARG A 125 -7.51 0.03 14.42
N MET A 126 -7.91 -0.69 13.36
CA MET A 126 -9.02 -1.65 13.43
C MET A 126 -8.65 -2.86 14.30
N MET A 127 -7.44 -3.39 14.19
CA MET A 127 -6.95 -4.47 15.05
C MET A 127 -6.97 -4.06 16.52
N GLU A 128 -6.51 -2.86 16.87
CA GLU A 128 -6.59 -2.33 18.24
C GLU A 128 -8.02 -2.37 18.80
N ALA A 129 -8.99 -1.92 18.00
CA ALA A 129 -10.41 -1.93 18.40
C ALA A 129 -10.96 -3.35 18.54
N MET A 130 -10.58 -4.28 17.66
CA MET A 130 -10.98 -5.69 17.75
C MET A 130 -10.42 -6.37 19.01
N ILE A 131 -9.15 -6.13 19.32
CA ILE A 131 -8.48 -6.68 20.51
C ILE A 131 -9.17 -6.17 21.78
N GLU A 132 -9.46 -4.88 21.84
CA GLU A 132 -10.14 -4.29 22.99
C GLU A 132 -11.56 -4.82 23.15
N GLY A 133 -12.34 -4.93 22.07
CA GLY A 133 -13.68 -5.55 22.11
C GLY A 133 -13.65 -7.02 22.54
N ALA A 134 -12.65 -7.78 22.10
CA ALA A 134 -12.44 -9.16 22.51
C ALA A 134 -12.11 -9.28 24.01
N LYS A 135 -11.26 -8.40 24.54
CA LYS A 135 -10.93 -8.34 25.98
C LYS A 135 -12.15 -8.01 26.83
N GLN A 136 -12.93 -7.01 26.42
CA GLN A 136 -14.19 -6.65 27.09
C GLN A 136 -15.23 -7.77 27.05
N SER A 137 -15.10 -8.68 26.07
CA SER A 137 -15.91 -9.90 25.95
C SER A 137 -15.33 -11.10 26.72
N GLY A 138 -14.28 -10.91 27.51
CA GLY A 138 -13.70 -11.92 28.40
C GLY A 138 -12.52 -12.71 27.85
N LEU A 139 -11.92 -12.32 26.73
CA LEU A 139 -10.68 -12.94 26.25
C LEU A 139 -9.44 -12.34 26.90
N GLU A 140 -8.49 -13.22 27.24
CA GLU A 140 -7.12 -12.82 27.59
C GLU A 140 -6.45 -12.07 26.45
N GLU A 141 -5.62 -11.07 26.78
CA GLU A 141 -5.00 -10.17 25.80
C GLU A 141 -4.21 -10.90 24.70
N GLU A 142 -3.39 -11.87 25.09
CA GLU A 142 -2.59 -12.66 24.14
C GLU A 142 -3.48 -13.42 23.14
N LYS A 143 -4.58 -13.99 23.62
CA LYS A 143 -5.55 -14.71 22.75
C LYS A 143 -6.27 -13.74 21.83
N ALA A 144 -6.72 -12.60 22.35
CA ALA A 144 -7.37 -11.56 21.55
C ALA A 144 -6.45 -11.03 20.45
N LEU A 145 -5.17 -10.79 20.76
CA LEU A 145 -4.15 -10.37 19.80
C LEU A 145 -3.95 -11.39 18.68
N ASN A 146 -3.66 -12.65 19.04
CA ASN A 146 -3.38 -13.69 18.06
C ASN A 146 -4.58 -13.98 17.15
N LEU A 147 -5.79 -14.07 17.71
CA LEU A 147 -7.01 -14.29 16.93
C LEU A 147 -7.32 -13.10 16.01
N THR A 148 -7.09 -11.86 16.46
CA THR A 148 -7.29 -10.66 15.65
C THR A 148 -6.34 -10.62 14.45
N ILE A 149 -5.04 -10.82 14.67
CA ILE A 149 -4.02 -10.83 13.62
C ILE A 149 -4.38 -11.89 12.56
N GLN A 150 -4.66 -13.12 12.98
CA GLN A 150 -4.99 -14.22 12.07
C GLN A 150 -6.31 -13.98 11.32
N THR A 151 -7.29 -13.33 11.95
CA THR A 151 -8.57 -12.97 11.31
C THR A 151 -8.36 -12.00 10.15
N VAL A 152 -7.57 -10.94 10.37
CA VAL A 152 -7.29 -9.94 9.33
C VAL A 152 -6.45 -10.54 8.19
N ILE A 153 -5.40 -11.32 8.52
CA ILE A 153 -4.60 -12.04 7.51
C ILE A 153 -5.48 -12.96 6.68
N GLY A 154 -6.30 -13.79 7.34
CA GLY A 154 -7.17 -14.75 6.69
C GLY A 154 -8.20 -14.09 5.76
N ALA A 155 -8.82 -12.99 6.21
CA ALA A 155 -9.76 -12.23 5.40
C ALA A 155 -9.10 -11.62 4.15
N GLY A 156 -7.90 -11.05 4.30
CA GLY A 156 -7.11 -10.50 3.19
C GLY A 156 -6.72 -11.56 2.17
N ILE A 157 -6.17 -12.69 2.62
CA ILE A 157 -5.79 -13.82 1.75
C ILE A 157 -7.02 -14.40 1.05
N LEU A 158 -8.15 -14.57 1.75
CA LEU A 158 -9.38 -15.07 1.15
C LEU A 158 -9.87 -14.12 0.05
N ALA A 159 -9.89 -12.82 0.30
CA ALA A 159 -10.23 -11.81 -0.70
C ALA A 159 -9.32 -11.91 -1.92
N GLN A 160 -8.00 -11.92 -1.73
CA GLN A 160 -7.02 -12.04 -2.81
C GLN A 160 -7.24 -13.31 -3.65
N LYS A 161 -7.42 -14.47 -3.00
CA LYS A 161 -7.62 -15.76 -3.69
C LYS A 161 -8.93 -15.82 -4.48
N ARG A 162 -9.97 -15.11 -4.04
CA ARG A 162 -11.32 -15.15 -4.66
C ARG A 162 -11.52 -14.08 -5.74
N LEU A 163 -10.60 -13.11 -5.86
CA LEU A 163 -10.61 -12.16 -6.98
C LEU A 163 -10.52 -12.85 -8.35
N LYS A 164 -9.78 -13.97 -8.47
CA LYS A 164 -9.68 -14.74 -9.72
C LYS A 164 -11.03 -15.33 -10.18
N ASP A 165 -11.95 -15.51 -9.25
CA ASP A 165 -13.31 -16.01 -9.47
C ASP A 165 -14.31 -14.85 -9.62
N ASN A 166 -13.81 -13.60 -9.75
CA ASN A 166 -14.58 -12.35 -9.76
C ASN A 166 -15.46 -12.15 -8.51
N ILE A 167 -15.07 -12.75 -7.38
CA ILE A 167 -15.75 -12.58 -6.10
C ILE A 167 -15.03 -11.49 -5.30
N LYS A 168 -15.76 -10.40 -5.04
CA LYS A 168 -15.27 -9.19 -4.39
C LYS A 168 -15.61 -9.17 -2.88
N PRO A 169 -15.01 -8.27 -2.09
CA PRO A 169 -15.20 -8.24 -0.62
C PRO A 169 -16.65 -8.09 -0.15
N ASP A 170 -17.49 -7.35 -0.87
CA ASP A 170 -18.92 -7.22 -0.60
C ASP A 170 -19.64 -8.57 -0.65
N LYS A 171 -19.32 -9.39 -1.65
CA LYS A 171 -19.87 -10.74 -1.78
C LYS A 171 -19.32 -11.69 -0.72
N LEU A 172 -18.04 -11.60 -0.38
CA LEU A 172 -17.46 -12.40 0.71
C LEU A 172 -18.11 -12.08 2.06
N ARG A 173 -18.37 -10.81 2.34
CA ARG A 173 -19.12 -10.37 3.52
C ARG A 173 -20.52 -10.99 3.55
N GLU A 174 -21.24 -10.99 2.43
CA GLU A 174 -22.56 -11.64 2.33
C GLU A 174 -22.46 -13.15 2.63
N MET A 175 -21.46 -13.84 2.09
CA MET A 175 -21.30 -15.29 2.26
C MET A 175 -21.03 -15.72 3.72
N VAL A 176 -20.49 -14.84 4.56
CA VAL A 176 -20.24 -15.09 5.99
C VAL A 176 -21.31 -14.49 6.91
N THR A 177 -22.37 -13.91 6.34
CA THR A 177 -23.47 -13.30 7.09
C THR A 177 -24.70 -14.20 7.03
N SER A 178 -25.00 -14.88 8.15
CA SER A 178 -26.25 -15.63 8.31
C SER A 178 -27.38 -14.73 8.82
N HIS A 179 -28.61 -14.96 8.33
CA HIS A 179 -29.78 -14.20 8.75
C HIS A 179 -30.05 -14.39 10.25
N LYS A 180 -30.26 -13.29 10.98
CA LYS A 180 -30.40 -13.20 12.45
C LYS A 180 -29.20 -13.79 13.21
N GLY A 181 -28.05 -13.93 12.55
CA GLY A 181 -26.82 -14.43 13.14
C GLY A 181 -25.99 -13.34 13.85
N THR A 182 -24.91 -13.76 14.50
CA THR A 182 -23.97 -12.87 15.19
C THR A 182 -23.30 -11.87 14.24
N THR A 183 -22.94 -12.31 13.03
CA THR A 183 -22.35 -11.44 11.99
C THR A 183 -23.31 -10.33 11.58
N GLU A 184 -24.59 -10.64 11.37
CA GLU A 184 -25.61 -9.66 10.97
C GLU A 184 -25.79 -8.60 12.06
N ALA A 185 -25.87 -9.01 13.33
CA ALA A 185 -25.96 -8.08 14.46
C ALA A 185 -24.76 -7.12 14.53
N GLY A 186 -23.53 -7.64 14.39
CA GLY A 186 -22.33 -6.81 14.38
C GLY A 186 -22.28 -5.83 13.19
N LEU A 187 -22.66 -6.27 11.98
CA LEU A 187 -22.72 -5.43 10.79
C LEU A 187 -23.80 -4.33 10.90
N ASN A 188 -24.95 -4.65 11.50
CA ASN A 188 -26.00 -3.65 11.75
C ASN A 188 -25.52 -2.58 12.72
N PHE A 189 -24.84 -2.96 13.81
CA PHE A 189 -24.22 -2.01 14.73
C PHE A 189 -23.22 -1.10 14.00
N MET A 190 -22.32 -1.67 13.20
CA MET A 190 -21.36 -0.88 12.40
C MET A 190 -22.07 0.11 11.47
N LYS A 191 -23.18 -0.30 10.85
CA LYS A 191 -23.98 0.55 9.97
C LYS A 191 -24.63 1.71 10.73
N GLU A 192 -25.25 1.44 11.88
CA GLU A 192 -25.89 2.46 12.73
C GLU A 192 -24.88 3.51 13.24
N HIS A 193 -23.62 3.10 13.39
CA HIS A 193 -22.52 3.96 13.83
C HIS A 193 -21.65 4.52 12.68
N ASN A 194 -22.15 4.51 11.44
CA ASN A 194 -21.51 5.11 10.26
C ASN A 194 -20.08 4.60 9.99
N PHE A 195 -19.75 3.36 10.38
CA PHE A 195 -18.41 2.80 10.23
C PHE A 195 -17.91 2.88 8.78
N PHE A 196 -18.78 2.55 7.81
CA PHE A 196 -18.43 2.60 6.40
C PHE A 196 -18.03 4.02 5.95
N ASP A 197 -18.78 5.03 6.39
CA ASP A 197 -18.50 6.43 6.04
C ASP A 197 -17.20 6.90 6.68
N VAL A 198 -16.94 6.55 7.95
CA VAL A 198 -15.69 6.89 8.65
C VAL A 198 -14.47 6.35 7.91
N VAL A 199 -14.48 5.07 7.51
CA VAL A 199 -13.35 4.45 6.78
C VAL A 199 -13.18 5.10 5.40
N ARG A 200 -14.29 5.31 4.67
CA ARG A 200 -14.28 5.98 3.36
C ARG A 200 -13.69 7.39 3.45
N ASP A 201 -14.12 8.15 4.44
CA ASP A 201 -13.77 9.57 4.54
C ASP A 201 -12.37 9.76 5.15
N ALA A 202 -11.85 8.79 5.92
CA ALA A 202 -10.43 8.75 6.30
C ALA A 202 -9.51 8.70 5.06
N VAL A 203 -9.82 7.83 4.09
CA VAL A 203 -9.07 7.76 2.81
C VAL A 203 -9.12 9.09 2.07
N LYS A 204 -10.32 9.67 1.91
CA LYS A 204 -10.48 10.98 1.23
C LYS A 204 -9.71 12.09 1.92
N THR A 205 -9.75 12.12 3.26
CA THR A 205 -9.05 13.13 4.07
C THR A 205 -7.54 13.02 3.90
N ALA A 206 -6.99 11.81 3.95
CA ALA A 206 -5.56 11.59 3.72
C ALA A 206 -5.14 11.93 2.28
N THR A 207 -5.96 11.61 1.29
CA THR A 207 -5.74 12.03 -0.10
C THR A 207 -5.73 13.55 -0.25
N ALA A 208 -6.68 14.26 0.37
CA ALA A 208 -6.72 15.72 0.36
C ALA A 208 -5.46 16.31 1.01
N ARG A 209 -5.04 15.75 2.15
CA ARG A 209 -3.81 16.17 2.82
C ARG A 209 -2.56 15.93 1.98
N SER A 210 -2.47 14.81 1.26
CA SER A 210 -1.39 14.53 0.31
C SER A 210 -1.28 15.62 -0.77
N LYS A 211 -2.42 16.02 -1.33
CA LYS A 211 -2.50 17.10 -2.33
C LYS A 211 -2.04 18.45 -1.78
N GLU A 212 -2.35 18.76 -0.52
CA GLU A 212 -1.88 19.98 0.13
C GLU A 212 -0.36 19.98 0.31
N LEU A 213 0.20 18.87 0.80
CA LEU A 213 1.64 18.74 1.03
C LEU A 213 2.45 18.80 -0.27
N ALA A 214 1.90 18.31 -1.38
CA ALA A 214 2.55 18.37 -2.70
C ALA A 214 2.72 19.81 -3.25
N LYS A 215 2.03 20.80 -2.67
CA LYS A 215 2.13 22.22 -3.06
C LYS A 215 3.16 23.02 -2.26
N ILE A 216 3.73 22.43 -1.20
CA ILE A 216 4.72 23.06 -0.31
C ILE A 216 6.14 22.83 -0.84
#